data_AF-A0A7Y4V9C0-F1
#
_entry.id   AF-A0A7Y4V9C0-F1
#
_cell.length_a   1.000
_cell.length_b   1.000
_cell.length_c   1.000
_cell.angle_alpha   90.00
_cell.angle_beta   90.00
_cell.angle_gamma   90.00
#
_symmetry.space_group_name_H-M   'P 1'
#
loop_
_entity.id
_entity.type
_entity.pdbx_description
1 polymer ?
#
loop_
_entity_poly.entity_id
_entity_poly.type
_entity_poly.pdbx_seq_one_letter_code
_entity_poly.pdbx_strand_id
1 'polypeptide(L)' 'MVRTLITPEDRNILIRVPEDYIGKQVEVIAFTLEENSNVTQVKKQVSFSALKLNTIGYKFNREEANER' A
#
# COMPACT_ATOMS: atom_id res chain seq x y z
N MET A 1 -10.93 10.06 -5.10
CA MET A 1 -11.64 9.11 -4.21
C MET A 1 -12.01 9.84 -2.94
N VAL A 2 -13.30 10.08 -2.71
CA VAL A 2 -13.79 10.66 -1.44
C VAL A 2 -14.01 9.50 -0.47
N ARG A 3 -13.36 9.53 0.70
CA ARG A 3 -13.60 8.59 1.79
C ARG A 3 -14.17 9.35 2.96
N THR A 4 -15.30 8.87 3.47
CA THR A 4 -16.01 9.50 4.59
C THR A 4 -16.31 8.42 5.64
N LEU A 5 -15.92 8.71 6.87
CA LEU A 5 -16.20 7.89 8.04
C LEU A 5 -17.42 8.51 8.73
N ILE A 6 -18.53 7.78 8.75
CA ILE A 6 -19.75 8.18 9.43
C ILE A 6 -20.13 7.05 10.39
N THR A 7 -20.46 7.42 11.62
CA THR A 7 -21.16 6.55 12.56
C THR A 7 -22.66 6.84 12.42
N PRO A 8 -23.46 5.93 11.84
CA PRO A 8 -24.89 6.15 11.67
C PRO A 8 -25.61 6.16 13.03
N GLU A 9 -26.37 7.21 13.31
CA GLU A 9 -27.25 7.29 14.50
C GLU A 9 -28.64 6.69 14.24
N ASP A 10 -29.01 6.53 12.97
CA ASP A 10 -30.29 5.96 12.51
C ASP A 10 -30.06 4.97 11.36
N ARG A 11 -31.14 4.39 10.83
CA ARG A 11 -31.11 3.48 9.68
C ARG A 11 -30.80 4.18 8.35
N ASN A 12 -30.80 5.50 8.34
CA ASN A 12 -30.62 6.32 7.14
C ASN A 12 -29.33 7.13 7.22
N ILE A 13 -28.60 7.19 6.11
CA ILE A 13 -27.35 7.96 5.99
C ILE A 13 -27.50 8.96 4.84
N LEU A 14 -27.24 10.24 5.12
CA LEU A 14 -27.26 11.30 4.13
C LEU A 14 -25.82 11.69 3.77
N ILE A 15 -25.42 11.52 2.51
CA ILE A 15 -24.07 11.83 2.02
C ILE A 15 -24.18 12.97 1.00
N ARG A 16 -23.48 14.08 1.24
CA ARG A 16 -23.35 15.15 0.27
C ARG A 16 -22.22 14.83 -0.69
N VAL A 17 -22.52 14.77 -1.98
CA VAL A 17 -21.53 14.55 -3.03
C VAL A 17 -20.95 15.89 -3.50
N PRO A 18 -19.65 15.97 -3.85
CA PRO A 18 -19.06 17.17 -4.43
C PRO A 18 -19.69 17.53 -5.78
N GLU A 19 -19.65 18.81 -6.17
CA GLU A 19 -20.21 19.29 -7.44
C GLU A 19 -19.62 18.58 -8.66
N ASP A 20 -18.35 18.20 -8.61
CA ASP A 20 -17.68 17.48 -9.70
C ASP A 20 -18.29 16.10 -10.00
N TYR A 21 -19.11 15.54 -9.10
CA TYR A 21 -19.71 14.21 -9.23
C TYR A 21 -21.13 14.29 -9.81
N ILE A 22 -21.67 15.50 -10.01
CA ILE A 22 -23.00 15.71 -10.58
C ILE A 22 -23.01 15.25 -12.05
N GLY A 23 -23.98 14.40 -12.41
CA GLY A 23 -24.13 13.87 -13.78
C GLY A 23 -23.19 12.70 -14.12
N LYS A 24 -22.38 12.22 -13.18
CA LYS A 24 -21.50 11.05 -13.34
C LYS A 24 -22.06 9.86 -12.57
N GLN A 25 -21.77 8.64 -13.04
CA GLN A 25 -22.11 7.42 -12.28
C GLN A 25 -21.17 7.30 -11.08
N VAL A 26 -21.74 7.14 -9.89
CA VAL A 26 -21.00 7.04 -8.63
C VAL A 26 -21.32 5.70 -7.98
N GLU A 27 -20.28 4.92 -7.69
CA GLU A 27 -20.40 3.69 -6.91
C GLU A 27 -20.20 4.00 -5.42
N VAL A 28 -21.09 3.50 -4.57
CA VAL A 28 -21.03 3.67 -3.11
C VAL A 28 -20.89 2.30 -2.47
N ILE A 29 -19.79 2.08 -1.76
CA ILE A 29 -19.52 0.84 -1.03
C ILE A 29 -19.49 1.18 0.45
N ALA A 30 -20.32 0.50 1.24
CA ALA A 30 -20.38 0.64 2.68
C ALA A 30 -19.91 -0.66 3.35
N PHE A 31 -19.02 -0.53 4.33
CA PHE A 31 -18.53 -1.63 5.15
C PHE A 31 -18.30 -1.12 6.57
N THR A 32 -18.46 -1.99 7.56
CA THR A 32 -18.13 -1.64 8.95
C THR A 32 -16.61 -1.63 9.10
N LEU A 33 -16.10 -0.72 9.94
CA LEU A 33 -14.67 -0.68 10.25
C LEU A 33 -14.23 -1.92 11.03
N GLU A 34 -15.13 -2.49 11.84
CA GLU A 34 -14.86 -3.66 12.65
C GLU A 34 -14.59 -4.90 11.79
N GLU A 35 -15.28 -5.08 10.66
CA GLU A 35 -15.00 -6.19 9.73
C GLU A 35 -13.62 -6.09 9.08
N ASN A 36 -13.05 -4.89 8.92
CA ASN A 36 -11.72 -4.71 8.33
C ASN A 36 -10.55 -5.06 9.28
N SER A 37 -10.81 -5.27 10.57
CA SER A 37 -9.79 -5.68 11.54
C SER A 37 -9.28 -7.11 11.30
N ASN A 38 -10.08 -7.94 10.61
CA ASN A 38 -9.74 -9.33 10.28
C ASN A 38 -8.94 -9.48 8.98
N VAL A 39 -8.61 -8.37 8.30
CA VAL A 39 -7.60 -8.42 7.24
C VAL A 39 -6.24 -8.48 7.92
N THR A 40 -5.83 -9.71 8.26
CA THR A 40 -4.48 -10.02 8.72
C THR A 40 -3.50 -9.27 7.84
N GLN A 41 -2.88 -8.22 8.38
CA GLN A 41 -1.74 -7.57 7.76
C GLN A 41 -0.63 -8.61 7.75
N VAL A 42 -0.60 -9.45 6.71
CA VAL A 42 0.57 -10.24 6.37
C VAL A 42 1.62 -9.21 5.99
N LYS A 43 2.37 -8.75 6.99
CA LYS A 43 3.59 -7.97 6.79
C LYS A 43 4.42 -8.78 5.81
N LYS A 44 4.42 -8.37 4.56
CA LYS A 44 5.22 -9.00 3.51
C LYS A 44 6.66 -8.80 3.94
N GLN A 45 7.26 -9.81 4.57
CA GLN A 45 8.67 -9.81 4.88
C GLN A 45 9.40 -9.80 3.54
N VAL A 46 9.82 -8.62 3.11
CA VAL A 46 10.70 -8.47 1.96
C VAL A 46 12.07 -9.00 2.38
N SER A 47 12.29 -10.30 2.19
CA SER A 47 13.62 -10.88 2.29
C SER A 47 14.38 -10.50 1.03
N PHE A 48 15.35 -9.59 1.15
CA PHE A 48 16.32 -9.40 0.06
C PHE A 48 17.19 -10.65 0.02
N SER A 49 17.05 -11.45 -1.04
CA SER A 49 17.94 -12.60 -1.26
C SER A 49 19.28 -12.05 -1.74
N ALA A 50 20.14 -11.67 -0.79
CA ALA A 50 21.52 -11.33 -1.09
C ALA A 50 22.18 -12.61 -1.60
N LEU A 51 22.47 -12.65 -2.91
CA LEU A 51 23.37 -13.64 -3.49
C LEU A 51 24.65 -13.63 -2.66
N LYS A 52 24.84 -14.63 -1.79
CA LYS A 52 26.05 -14.77 -0.98
C LYS A 52 27.18 -15.12 -1.94
N LEU A 53 27.87 -14.10 -2.44
CA LEU A 53 29.09 -14.27 -3.21
C LEU A 53 30.17 -14.76 -2.25
N ASN A 54 30.74 -15.94 -2.50
CA ASN A 54 31.89 -16.43 -1.74
C ASN A 54 33.10 -15.56 -2.08
N THR A 55 33.43 -14.59 -1.23
CA THR A 55 34.57 -13.68 -1.41
C THR A 55 35.89 -14.24 -0.84
N ILE A 56 35.95 -15.54 -0.55
CA ILE A 56 37.15 -16.16 0.00
C ILE A 56 38.25 -16.11 -1.08
N GLY A 57 39.28 -15.29 -0.84
CA GLY A 57 40.39 -15.09 -1.77
C GLY A 57 40.20 -13.95 -2.78
N TYR A 58 39.06 -13.28 -2.79
CA TYR A 58 38.85 -12.12 -3.66
C TYR A 58 39.51 -10.88 -3.06
N LYS A 59 40.50 -10.32 -3.74
CA LYS A 59 41.11 -9.03 -3.40
C LYS A 59 40.83 -8.06 -4.53
N PHE A 60 39.99 -7.06 -4.25
CA PHE A 60 39.69 -6.00 -5.21
C PHE A 60 40.97 -5.24 -5.58
N ASN A 61 41.35 -5.28 -6.85
CA ASN A 61 42.50 -4.52 -7.36
C ASN A 61 42.02 -3.17 -7.89
N ARG A 62 42.41 -2.09 -7.20
CA ARG A 62 42.07 -0.71 -7.56
C ARG A 62 42.78 -0.23 -8.81
N GLU A 63 43.95 -0.78 -9.11
CA GLU A 63 44.76 -0.38 -10.27
C GLU A 63 44.09 -0.90 -11.56
N GLU A 64 43.64 -2.16 -11.58
CA GLU A 64 42.87 -2.75 -12.70
C GLU A 64 41.53 -2.04 -12.95
N ALA A 65 40.82 -1.66 -11.89
CA ALA A 65 39.53 -1.00 -12.00
C ALA A 65 39.59 0.47 -12.48
N ASN A 66 40.77 1.10 -12.35
CA ASN A 66 41.00 2.50 -12.72
C ASN A 66 41.72 2.64 -14.08
N GLU A 67 42.14 1.53 -14.70
CA GLU A 67 42.69 1.55 -16.06
C GLU A 67 41.54 1.63 -17.06
N ARG A 68 41.13 2.86 -17.39
CA ARG A 68 40.13 3.20 -18.41
C ARG A 68 40.54 4.44 -19.17
#